data_AF-A0A7S4I866-F1
#
_entry.id   AF-A0A7S4I866-F1
#
_cell.length_a   1.000
_cell.length_b   1.000
_cell.length_c   1.000
_cell.angle_alpha   90.00
_cell.angle_beta   90.00
_cell.angle_gamma   90.00
#
_symmetry.space_group_name_H-M   'P 1'
#
loop_
_entity.id
_entity.type
_entity.pdbx_description
1 polymer ?
#
loop_
_entity_poly.entity_id
_entity_poly.type
_entity_poly.pdbx_seq_one_letter_code
_entity_poly.pdbx_strand_id
1 'polypeptide(L)'
;ERLAFLHLDVEGAELDALRGSIRTIRRDRPLFTIEVHVHISTNYTHELMQELNSLDYAVHLVHEACGLRKDCRNLVCRPAERPASVELLRATTLLTGSQDLLTRV
;
A
#
# COMPACT_ATOMS: atom_id res chain seq x y z
N GLU A 1 -4.64 -1.97 24.33
CA GLU A 1 -5.43 -2.15 23.08
C GLU A 1 -4.48 -2.35 21.90
N ARG A 2 -4.97 -2.89 20.76
CA ARG A 2 -4.18 -3.12 19.52
C ARG A 2 -4.90 -2.51 18.31
N LEU A 3 -4.14 -1.88 17.42
CA LEU A 3 -4.66 -1.32 16.17
C LEU A 3 -5.03 -2.44 15.18
N ALA A 4 -6.30 -2.51 14.78
CA ALA A 4 -6.75 -3.52 13.82
C ALA A 4 -6.65 -3.05 12.36
N PHE A 5 -6.89 -1.76 12.12
CA PHE A 5 -6.94 -1.13 10.80
C PHE A 5 -6.33 0.27 10.81
N LEU A 6 -5.68 0.65 9.70
CA LEU A 6 -5.13 1.99 9.46
C LEU A 6 -5.50 2.45 8.04
N HIS A 7 -5.87 3.72 7.89
CA HIS A 7 -6.08 4.36 6.60
C HIS A 7 -5.12 5.54 6.50
N LEU A 8 -4.27 5.55 5.47
CA LEU A 8 -3.29 6.60 5.20
C LEU A 8 -3.69 7.34 3.93
N ASP A 9 -4.28 8.51 4.14
CA ASP A 9 -4.53 9.53 3.14
C ASP A 9 -4.04 10.85 3.75
N VAL A 10 -2.83 11.26 3.35
CA VAL A 10 -2.13 12.40 3.95
C VAL A 10 -1.52 13.30 2.87
N GLU A 11 -2.14 13.30 1.68
CA GLU A 11 -1.84 14.21 0.56
C GLU A 11 -0.34 14.23 0.16
N GLY A 12 0.28 13.05 0.07
CA GLY A 12 1.66 12.86 -0.42
C GLY A 12 2.70 12.57 0.67
N ALA A 13 2.32 12.61 1.94
CA ALA A 13 3.21 12.33 3.09
C ALA A 13 3.12 10.87 3.60
N GLU A 14 2.60 9.95 2.79
CA GLU A 14 2.25 8.59 3.23
C GLU A 14 3.47 7.77 3.67
N LEU A 15 4.60 7.90 2.97
CA LEU A 15 5.87 7.25 3.32
C LEU A 15 6.40 7.74 4.68
N ASP A 16 6.32 9.04 4.94
CA ASP A 16 6.73 9.61 6.21
C ASP A 16 5.80 9.17 7.36
N ALA A 17 4.48 9.14 7.10
CA ALA A 17 3.50 8.62 8.05
C ALA A 17 3.71 7.12 8.34
N LEU A 18 4.03 6.32 7.32
CA LEU A 18 4.36 4.90 7.45
C LEU A 18 5.61 4.71 8.32
N ARG A 19 6.68 5.46 8.06
CA ARG A 19 7.93 5.43 8.83
C ARG A 19 7.73 5.88 10.28
N GLY A 20 6.95 6.94 10.49
CA GLY A 20 6.61 7.44 11.83
C GLY A 20 5.81 6.43 12.65
N SER A 21 5.00 5.58 12.00
CA SER A 21 4.14 4.59 12.65
C SER A 21 4.75 3.18 12.73
N ILE A 22 6.02 2.99 12.34
CA ILE A 22 6.65 1.67 12.16
C ILE A 22 6.60 0.78 13.42
N ARG A 23 6.75 1.36 14.62
CA ARG A 23 6.68 0.59 15.87
C ARG A 23 5.28 0.02 16.10
N THR A 24 4.24 0.81 15.81
CA THR A 24 2.84 0.39 15.94
C THR A 24 2.50 -0.67 14.90
N ILE A 25 2.88 -0.44 13.63
CA ILE A 25 2.62 -1.37 12.53
C ILE A 25 3.28 -2.73 12.76
N ARG A 26 4.53 -2.74 13.25
CA ARG A 26 5.23 -3.99 13.60
C ARG A 26 4.58 -4.73 14.76
N ARG A 27 4.15 -4.02 15.80
CA ARG A 27 3.53 -4.61 17.00
C ARG A 27 2.13 -5.15 16.73
N ASP A 28 1.30 -4.38 16.04
CA ASP A 28 -0.13 -4.65 15.94
C ASP A 28 -0.51 -5.36 14.65
N ARG A 29 0.34 -5.30 13.62
CA ARG A 29 0.12 -5.90 12.31
C ARG A 29 -1.26 -5.53 11.72
N PRO A 30 -1.64 -4.24 11.66
CA PRO A 30 -2.98 -3.87 11.17
C PRO A 30 -3.14 -4.22 9.69
N LEU A 31 -4.37 -4.45 9.23
CA LEU A 31 -4.66 -4.24 7.80
C LEU A 31 -4.56 -2.74 7.53
N PHE A 32 -4.06 -2.31 6.38
CA PHE A 32 -4.12 -0.88 6.09
C PHE A 32 -4.30 -0.54 4.62
N THR A 33 -4.80 0.67 4.41
CA THR A 33 -4.91 1.29 3.09
C THR A 33 -4.00 2.50 3.00
N ILE A 34 -3.45 2.73 1.81
CA ILE A 34 -2.53 3.84 1.56
C ILE A 34 -2.75 4.38 0.15
N GLU A 35 -2.84 5.69 0.02
CA GLU A 35 -2.89 6.38 -1.27
C GLU A 35 -1.49 6.47 -1.90
N VAL A 36 -1.38 6.29 -3.21
CA VAL A 36 -0.13 6.49 -3.95
C VAL A 36 -0.36 7.15 -5.31
N HIS A 37 0.51 8.09 -5.66
CA HIS A 37 0.62 8.65 -7.00
C HIS A 37 1.70 7.90 -7.79
N VAL A 38 1.27 7.02 -8.71
CA VAL A 38 2.15 6.01 -9.34
C VAL A 38 3.18 6.65 -10.29
N HIS A 39 2.77 7.65 -11.06
CA HIS A 39 3.56 8.25 -12.14
C HIS A 39 4.15 9.63 -11.78
N ILE A 40 3.52 10.40 -10.88
CA ILE A 40 4.05 11.71 -10.46
C ILE A 40 5.46 11.58 -9.87
N SER A 41 5.69 10.53 -9.06
CA SER A 41 7.01 10.24 -8.49
C SER A 41 7.22 8.73 -8.41
N THR A 42 7.80 8.17 -9.47
CA THR A 42 8.13 6.75 -9.56
C THR A 42 9.12 6.33 -8.48
N ASN A 43 10.08 7.19 -8.14
CA ASN A 43 11.04 6.94 -7.05
C ASN A 43 10.34 6.84 -5.69
N TYR A 44 9.40 7.74 -5.40
CA TYR A 44 8.62 7.69 -4.16
C TYR A 44 7.77 6.43 -4.08
N THR A 45 7.07 6.09 -5.17
CA THR A 45 6.30 4.84 -5.27
C THR A 45 7.20 3.62 -5.04
N HIS A 46 8.41 3.61 -5.62
CA HIS A 46 9.36 2.52 -5.44
C HIS A 46 9.82 2.41 -3.98
N GLU A 47 10.18 3.53 -3.35
CA GLU A 47 10.61 3.58 -1.96
C GLU A 47 9.49 3.11 -1.01
N LEU A 48 8.25 3.55 -1.27
CA LEU A 48 7.08 3.07 -0.54
C LEU A 48 6.91 1.56 -0.66
N MET A 49 6.98 1.01 -1.89
CA MET A 49 6.87 -0.43 -2.11
C MET A 49 7.99 -1.21 -1.41
N GLN A 50 9.22 -0.67 -1.38
CA GLN A 50 10.34 -1.27 -0.66
C GLN A 50 10.10 -1.29 0.86
N GLU A 51 9.60 -0.20 1.44
CA GLU A 51 9.25 -0.15 2.86
C GLU A 51 8.15 -1.16 3.21
N LEU A 52 7.08 -1.22 2.42
CA LEU A 52 5.99 -2.18 2.60
C LEU A 52 6.48 -3.63 2.52
N ASN A 53 7.34 -3.93 1.56
CA ASN A 53 7.97 -5.24 1.42
C ASN A 53 8.87 -5.57 2.62
N SER A 54 9.64 -4.59 3.13
CA SER A 54 10.49 -4.78 4.32
C SER A 54 9.69 -5.06 5.60
N LEU A 55 8.42 -4.64 5.63
CA LEU A 55 7.49 -4.89 6.73
C LEU A 55 6.73 -6.21 6.57
N ASP A 56 7.03 -7.01 5.54
CA ASP A 56 6.37 -8.28 5.25
C ASP A 56 4.85 -8.10 5.08
N TYR A 57 4.48 -7.14 4.21
CA TYR A 57 3.10 -6.91 3.80
C TYR A 57 2.90 -7.28 2.33
N ALA A 58 1.82 -8.02 2.07
CA ALA A 58 1.27 -8.19 0.74
C ALA A 58 0.53 -6.92 0.31
N VAL A 59 0.88 -6.39 -0.87
CA VAL A 59 0.29 -5.15 -1.42
C VAL A 59 -0.62 -5.48 -2.60
N HIS A 60 -1.83 -4.94 -2.56
CA HIS A 60 -2.85 -5.15 -3.58
C HIS A 60 -3.34 -3.80 -4.12
N LEU A 61 -3.36 -3.65 -5.44
CA LEU A 61 -3.88 -2.45 -6.09
C LEU A 61 -5.40 -2.48 -6.15
N VAL A 62 -6.04 -1.42 -5.67
CA VAL A 62 -7.46 -1.18 -5.94
C VAL A 62 -7.59 -0.51 -7.30
N HIS A 63 -8.32 -1.14 -8.22
CA HIS A 63 -8.61 -0.60 -9.56
C HIS A 63 -9.72 0.43 -9.50
N GLU A 64 -9.45 1.57 -8.87
CA GLU A 64 -10.37 2.70 -8.80
C GLU A 64 -9.68 4.01 -9.20
N ALA A 65 -10.50 5.01 -9.52
CA ALA A 65 -10.04 6.37 -9.66
C ALA A 65 -10.12 7.06 -8.29
N CYS A 66 -8.99 7.55 -7.78
CA CYS A 66 -9.01 8.41 -6.58
C CYS A 66 -9.38 9.83 -6.99
N GLY A 67 -10.68 10.13 -6.93
CA GLY A 67 -11.24 11.41 -7.30
C GLY A 67 -11.00 11.76 -8.78
N LEU A 68 -10.44 12.95 -9.03
CA LEU A 68 -10.18 13.46 -10.39
C LEU A 68 -8.78 13.10 -10.91
N ARG A 69 -7.87 12.61 -10.06
CA ARG A 69 -6.48 12.32 -10.43
C ARG A 69 -6.37 10.91 -10.99
N LYS A 70 -6.11 10.81 -12.29
CA LYS A 70 -5.95 9.51 -12.98
C LYS A 70 -4.72 8.71 -12.53
N ASP A 71 -3.74 9.38 -11.94
CA ASP A 71 -2.49 8.77 -11.45
C ASP A 71 -2.59 8.18 -10.03
N CYS A 72 -3.65 8.56 -9.32
CA CYS A 72 -3.78 8.21 -7.92
C CYS A 72 -4.47 6.85 -7.76
N ARG A 73 -3.90 5.98 -6.91
CA ARG A 73 -4.39 4.64 -6.62
C ARG A 73 -4.41 4.37 -5.13
N ASN A 74 -5.44 3.68 -4.67
CA ASN A 74 -5.45 3.07 -3.33
C ASN A 74 -4.80 1.69 -3.35
N LEU A 75 -3.99 1.43 -2.33
CA LEU A 75 -3.41 0.12 -2.08
C LEU A 75 -4.04 -0.49 -0.82
N VAL A 76 -4.29 -1.79 -0.85
CA VAL A 76 -4.60 -2.58 0.36
C VAL A 76 -3.35 -3.35 0.75
N CYS A 77 -2.88 -3.11 1.96
CA CYS A 77 -1.72 -3.75 2.56
C CYS A 77 -2.17 -4.75 3.63
N ARG A 78 -1.85 -6.01 3.42
CA ARG A 78 -2.18 -7.13 4.32
C ARG A 78 -0.89 -7.73 4.90
N PRO A 79 -0.81 -7.99 6.22
CA PRO A 79 0.29 -8.76 6.80
C PRO A 79 0.44 -10.10 6.06
N ALA A 80 1.63 -10.43 5.55
CA ALA A 80 1.85 -11.59 4.69
C ALA A 80 1.38 -12.91 5.33
N GLU A 81 1.49 -13.03 6.66
CA GLU A 81 1.08 -14.18 7.47
C GLU A 81 -0.44 -14.41 7.55
N ARG A 82 -1.27 -13.43 7.15
CA ARG A 82 -2.74 -13.57 7.17
C ARG A 82 -3.26 -14.12 5.84
N PRO A 83 -4.18 -15.08 5.80
CA PRO A 83 -4.75 -15.54 4.53
C PRO A 83 -5.48 -14.39 3.82
N ALA A 84 -5.37 -14.35 2.48
CA ALA A 84 -6.19 -13.43 1.67
C ALA A 84 -7.65 -13.91 1.67
N SER A 85 -8.60 -12.99 1.81
CA SER A 85 -10.01 -13.29 1.52
C SER A 85 -10.22 -13.33 -0.01
N VAL A 86 -11.25 -14.06 -0.45
CA VAL A 86 -11.63 -14.14 -1.88
C VAL A 86 -11.89 -12.77 -2.48
N GLU A 87 -12.39 -11.82 -1.68
CA GLU A 87 -12.63 -10.43 -2.09
C GLU A 87 -11.32 -9.65 -2.31
N LEU A 88 -10.30 -9.88 -1.47
CA LEU A 88 -8.98 -9.28 -1.64
C LEU A 88 -8.27 -9.79 -2.90
N LEU A 89 -8.55 -11.01 -3.34
CA LEU A 89 -8.02 -11.58 -4.59
C LEU A 89 -8.61 -10.91 -5.85
N ARG A 90 -9.72 -10.17 -5.73
CA ARG A 90 -10.25 -9.37 -6.86
C ARG A 90 -9.46 -8.08 -7.09
N ALA A 91 -8.72 -7.61 -6.08
CA ALA A 91 -7.70 -6.59 -6.25
C ALA A 91 -6.47 -7.24 -6.89
N THR A 92 -5.80 -6.55 -7.81
CA THR A 92 -4.58 -7.11 -8.43
C THR A 92 -3.45 -7.13 -7.41
N THR A 93 -2.99 -8.32 -7.05
CA THR A 93 -1.79 -8.50 -6.22
C THR A 93 -0.58 -7.95 -6.97
N LEU A 94 0.16 -7.03 -6.33
CA LEU A 94 1.28 -6.33 -6.97
C LEU A 94 2.65 -6.94 -6.68
N LEU A 95 2.74 -8.02 -5.90
CA LEU A 95 4.02 -8.59 -5.52
C LEU A 95 4.47 -9.72 -6.45
N THR A 96 5.28 -9.35 -7.44
CA THR A 96 6.69 -9.78 -7.60
C THR A 96 7.38 -8.83 -8.59
N GLY A 97 7.84 -7.67 -8.13
CA GLY A 97 8.69 -6.77 -8.91
C GLY A 97 8.11 -5.38 -9.10
N SER A 98 8.92 -4.36 -8.82
CA SER A 98 8.58 -2.94 -8.98
C SER A 98 8.25 -2.50 -10.42
N GLN A 99 8.42 -3.38 -11.40
CA GLN A 99 8.18 -3.09 -12.82
C GLN A 99 6.70 -3.19 -13.24
N ASP A 100 5.89 -4.04 -12.58
CA ASP A 100 4.51 -4.27 -13.00
C ASP A 100 3.58 -3.08 -12.72
N LEU A 101 3.90 -2.27 -11.72
CA LEU A 101 3.20 -1.04 -11.37
C LEU A 101 3.32 0.05 -12.43
N LEU A 102 4.47 0.13 -13.10
CA LEU A 102 4.79 1.21 -14.03
C LEU A 102 4.30 0.93 -15.45
N THR A 103 3.91 -0.30 -15.77
CA THR A 103 3.62 -0.76 -17.14
C THR A 103 2.15 -1.07 -17.42
N ARG A 104 1.29 -1.13 -16.40
CA ARG A 104 -0.11 -1.61 -16.55
C ARG A 104 -1.20 -0.60 -16.18
N VAL A 105 -0.91 0.70 -16.27
CA VAL A 105 -1.91 1.76 -16.04
C VAL A 105 -1.81 2.82 -17.12
#